data_AF-A0A2X3F0W6-F1
#
_entry.id   AF-A0A2X3F0W6-F1
#
_cell.length_a   1.000
_cell.length_b   1.000
_cell.length_c   1.000
_cell.angle_alpha   90.00
_cell.angle_beta   90.00
_cell.angle_gamma   90.00
#
_symmetry.space_group_name_H-M   'P 1'
#
loop_
_entity.id
_entity.type
_entity.pdbx_description
1 polymer ?
#
loop_
_entity_poly.entity_id
_entity_poly.type
_entity_poly.pdbx_seq_one_letter_code
_entity_poly.pdbx_strand_id
1 'polypeptide(L)' 'MQVKAAVTLGYQQPFVIKDVEVAPPGKDEILVKIVATGVCHTDAVMRDNPGVVPMPAILGHEGAGSLPASARRLAASE' A
#
# COMPACT_ATOMS: atom_id res chain seq x y z
N MET A 1 -9.88 -4.84 8.18
CA MET A 1 -9.94 -3.43 8.64
C MET A 1 -10.28 -2.56 7.45
N GLN A 2 -11.34 -1.76 7.53
CA GLN A 2 -11.71 -0.83 6.45
C GLN A 2 -10.80 0.39 6.45
N VAL A 3 -10.24 0.73 5.29
CA VAL A 3 -9.40 1.91 5.07
C VAL A 3 -9.73 2.58 3.74
N LYS A 4 -9.33 3.84 3.57
CA LYS A 4 -9.34 4.51 2.27
C LYS A 4 -8.02 4.27 1.56
N ALA A 5 -8.07 3.93 0.28
CA ALA A 5 -6.89 3.77 -0.56
C ALA A 5 -7.09 4.45 -1.92
N ALA A 6 -5.99 4.96 -2.49
CA ALA A 6 -5.94 5.39 -3.87
C ALA A 6 -5.73 4.17 -4.77
N VAL A 7 -6.75 3.83 -5.56
CA VAL A 7 -6.77 2.66 -6.44
C VAL A 7 -6.76 3.14 -7.88
N THR A 8 -5.88 2.58 -8.71
CA THR A 8 -6.04 2.64 -10.17
C THR A 8 -6.76 1.39 -10.65
N LEU A 9 -7.82 1.56 -11.44
CA LEU A 9 -8.66 0.44 -11.91
C LEU A 9 -8.12 -0.23 -13.18
N GLY A 10 -7.19 0.43 -13.88
CA GLY A 10 -6.64 -0.05 -15.14
C GLY A 10 -5.47 0.83 -15.58
N TYR A 11 -4.78 0.40 -16.63
CA TYR A 11 -3.66 1.18 -17.18
C TYR A 11 -4.13 2.57 -17.63
N GLN A 12 -3.31 3.58 -17.34
CA GLN A 12 -3.56 4.98 -17.68
C GLN A 12 -4.85 5.59 -17.09
N GLN A 13 -5.54 4.86 -16.19
CA GLN A 13 -6.71 5.38 -15.50
C GLN A 13 -6.29 6.25 -14.31
N PRO A 14 -7.07 7.30 -13.97
CA PRO A 14 -6.79 8.09 -12.78
C PRO A 14 -6.90 7.24 -11.52
N PHE A 15 -6.19 7.65 -10.46
CA PHE A 15 -6.42 7.09 -9.13
C PHE A 15 -7.77 7.56 -8.60
N VAL A 16 -8.53 6.64 -8.01
CA VAL A 16 -9.79 6.92 -7.33
C VAL A 16 -9.68 6.47 -5.87
N ILE A 17 -10.23 7.27 -4.96
CA ILE A 17 -10.25 6.90 -3.54
C ILE A 17 -11.41 5.94 -3.30
N LYS A 18 -11.10 4.72 -2.85
CA LYS A 18 -12.08 3.69 -2.50
C LYS A 18 -11.92 3.24 -1.06
N ASP A 19 -13.01 2.81 -0.45
CA ASP A 19 -12.95 2.03 0.78
C ASP A 19 -12.54 0.59 0.42
N VAL A 20 -11.52 0.07 1.11
CA VAL A 20 -10.96 -1.28 0.90
C VAL A 20 -10.77 -1.99 2.23
N GLU A 21 -10.84 -3.32 2.19
CA GLU A 21 -10.61 -4.15 3.36
C GLU A 21 -9.17 -4.65 3.38
N VAL A 22 -8.44 -4.34 4.45
CA VAL A 22 -7.12 -4.89 4.72
C VAL A 22 -7.26 -6.05 5.71
N ALA A 23 -6.81 -7.24 5.31
CA ALA A 23 -6.80 -8.40 6.19
C ALA A 23 -5.89 -8.18 7.40
N PRO A 24 -6.11 -8.88 8.53
CA PRO A 24 -5.13 -8.95 9.60
C PRO A 24 -3.77 -9.47 9.07
N PRO A 25 -2.64 -8.99 9.60
CA PRO A 25 -1.33 -9.46 9.15
C PRO A 25 -1.14 -10.95 9.47
N GLY A 26 -0.48 -11.67 8.56
CA GLY A 26 -0.03 -13.05 8.76
C GLY A 26 1.12 -13.17 9.76
N LYS A 27 1.69 -14.38 9.87
CA LYS A 27 2.72 -14.72 10.87
C LYS A 27 3.96 -13.82 10.81
N ASP A 28 4.44 -13.52 9.60
CA ASP A 28 5.69 -12.79 9.36
C ASP A 28 5.44 -11.44 8.65
N GLU A 29 4.23 -10.92 8.77
CA GLU A 29 3.81 -9.64 8.18
C GLU A 29 3.62 -8.59 9.26
N ILE A 30 3.79 -7.32 8.90
CA ILE A 30 3.45 -6.19 9.76
C ILE A 30 2.32 -5.37 9.15
N LEU A 31 1.35 -5.00 9.97
CA LEU A 31 0.34 -4.02 9.59
C LEU A 31 0.84 -2.63 10.01
N VAL A 32 0.97 -1.73 9.04
CA VAL A 32 1.40 -0.35 9.28
C VAL A 32 0.24 0.59 9.03
N LYS A 33 -0.03 1.49 9.99
CA LYS A 33 -0.91 2.64 9.74
C LYS A 33 -0.08 3.73 9.07
N ILE A 34 -0.23 3.87 7.75
CA ILE A 34 0.44 4.91 6.97
C ILE A 34 -0.05 6.28 7.43
N VAL A 35 0.90 7.17 7.75
CA VAL A 35 0.65 8.55 8.18
C VAL A 35 0.89 9.50 7.01
N ALA A 36 1.93 9.24 6.21
CA ALA A 36 2.24 9.99 5.00
C ALA A 36 2.92 9.07 3.97
N THR A 37 2.82 9.43 2.69
CA THR A 37 3.59 8.82 1.61
C THR A 37 3.97 9.88 0.60
N GLY A 38 5.17 9.78 0.02
CA GLY A 38 5.53 10.55 -1.15
C GLY A 38 4.74 10.12 -2.39
N VAL A 39 4.66 11.01 -3.38
CA VAL A 39 4.21 10.70 -4.74
C VAL A 39 5.42 10.78 -5.64
N CYS A 40 5.85 9.63 -6.13
CA CYS A 40 7.05 9.51 -6.95
C CYS A 40 6.68 9.28 -8.42
N HIS A 41 7.59 9.67 -9.32
CA HIS A 41 7.40 9.48 -10.75
C HIS A 41 7.17 8.00 -11.11
N THR A 42 7.81 7.09 -10.38
CA THR A 42 7.64 5.64 -10.54
C THR A 42 6.19 5.20 -10.34
N ASP A 43 5.42 5.83 -9.44
CA ASP A 43 4.02 5.46 -9.24
C ASP A 43 3.18 5.69 -10.51
N ALA A 44 3.45 6.79 -11.24
CA ALA A 44 2.81 7.06 -12.52
C ALA A 44 3.30 6.10 -13.62
N VAL A 45 4.61 5.83 -13.67
CA VAL A 45 5.18 4.88 -14.64
C VAL A 45 4.59 3.48 -14.47
N MET A 46 4.42 3.01 -13.22
CA MET A 46 3.81 1.71 -12.93
C MET A 46 2.32 1.66 -13.32
N ARG A 47 1.58 2.76 -13.11
CA ARG A 47 0.18 2.89 -13.53
C ARG A 47 0.02 2.87 -15.05
N ASP A 48 0.95 3.45 -15.79
CA ASP A 48 0.80 3.72 -17.22
C ASP A 48 1.36 2.62 -18.12
N ASN A 49 2.23 1.73 -17.62
CA ASN A 49 2.90 0.72 -18.42
C ASN A 49 2.31 -0.70 -18.26
N PRO A 50 1.63 -1.25 -19.29
CA PRO A 50 1.09 -2.60 -19.25
C PRO A 50 2.15 -3.68 -18.98
N GLY A 51 1.80 -4.64 -18.11
CA GLY A 51 2.64 -5.81 -17.85
C GLY A 51 3.71 -5.65 -16.77
N VAL A 52 3.80 -4.49 -16.12
CA VAL A 52 4.70 -4.29 -14.96
C VAL A 52 3.99 -4.57 -13.64
N VAL A 53 2.81 -3.97 -13.44
CA VAL A 53 1.97 -4.19 -12.26
C VAL A 53 0.59 -4.69 -12.72
N PRO A 54 0.07 -5.81 -12.18
CA PRO A 54 -1.30 -6.25 -12.43
C PRO A 54 -2.32 -5.23 -11.95
N MET A 55 -3.38 -5.02 -12.74
CA MET A 55 -4.48 -4.10 -12.39
C MET A 55 -5.72 -4.88 -11.95
N PRO A 56 -6.55 -4.35 -11.02
CA PRO A 56 -6.41 -3.05 -10.34
C PRO A 56 -5.30 -3.04 -9.29
N ALA A 57 -4.73 -1.86 -9.01
CA ALA A 57 -3.60 -1.72 -8.10
C ALA A 57 -3.74 -0.56 -7.12
N ILE A 58 -3.18 -0.74 -5.92
CA ILE A 58 -2.83 0.31 -4.97
C ILE A 58 -1.31 0.48 -5.07
N LEU A 59 -0.86 1.68 -5.45
CA LEU A 59 0.57 2.01 -5.62
C LEU A 59 1.05 2.87 -4.46
N GLY A 60 2.26 3.43 -4.56
CA GLY A 60 2.94 4.16 -3.50
C GLY A 60 4.00 3.28 -2.81
N HIS A 61 5.24 3.73 -2.85
CA HIS A 61 6.40 3.00 -2.33
C HIS A 61 7.27 3.83 -1.37
N GLU A 62 6.76 5.00 -0.95
CA GLU A 62 7.46 5.96 -0.10
C GLU A 62 6.70 6.24 1.20
N GLY A 63 6.02 5.22 1.74
CA GLY A 63 5.17 5.33 2.92
C GLY A 63 5.94 5.36 4.25
N ALA A 64 5.53 6.25 5.15
CA ALA A 64 5.97 6.28 6.54
C ALA A 64 4.74 6.24 7.48
N GLY A 65 4.85 5.48 8.56
CA GLY A 65 3.73 5.25 9.45
C GLY A 65 4.11 4.65 10.79
N SER A 66 3.09 4.34 11.57
CA SER A 66 3.22 3.75 12.90
C SER A 66 2.65 2.33 12.91
N LEU A 67 3.24 1.46 13.73
CA LEU A 67 2.65 0.17 14.04
C LEU A 67 1.43 0.35 14.96
N PRO A 68 0.41 -0.52 14.88
CA PRO A 68 -0.67 -0.53 15.86
C PRO A 68 -0.12 -0.87 17.25
N ALA A 69 -0.79 -0.41 18.30
CA ALA A 69 -0.36 -0.66 19.69
C ALA A 69 -0.25 -2.16 20.03
N SER A 70 -0.99 -3.02 19.33
CA SER A 70 -0.95 -4.48 19.47
C SER A 70 0.23 -5.14 18.75
N ALA A 71 1.00 -4.41 17.93
CA ALA A 71 2.14 -4.96 17.22
C ALA A 71 3.23 -5.36 18.22
N ARG A 72 3.67 -6.62 18.12
CA ARG A 72 4.79 -7.13 18.90
C ARG A 72 6.08 -6.83 18.15
N ARG A 73 7.12 -6.41 18.87
CA ARG A 73 8.48 -6.39 18.32
C ARG A 73 8.85 -7.81 17.93
N LEU A 74 9.06 -8.04 16.64
CA LEU A 74 9.90 -9.15 16.22
C LEU A 74 11.30 -8.80 16.71
N ALA A 75 11.81 -9.54 17.70
CA ALA A 75 13.22 -9.45 18.02
C ALA A 75 13.96 -9.86 16.74
N ALA A 76 14.78 -8.98 16.18
CA ALA A 76 15.71 -9.40 15.15
C ALA A 76 16.53 -10.53 15.76
N SER A 77 16.41 -11.74 15.21
CA SER A 77 17.36 -12.80 15.52
C SER A 77 18.73 -12.27 15.10
N GLU A 78 19.61 -12.08 16.09
CA GLU A 78 21.04 -11.85 15.86
C GLU A 78 21.66 -13.00 15.06
#